data_AF-A0A957JJX3-F1
#
_entry.id   AF-A0A957JJX3-F1
#
_cell.length_a   1.000
_cell.length_b   1.000
_cell.length_c   1.000
_cell.angle_alpha   90.00
_cell.angle_beta   90.00
_cell.angle_gamma   90.00
#
_symmetry.space_group_name_H-M   'P 1'
#
loop_
_entity.id
_entity.type
_entity.pdbx_description
1 polymer ?
#
loop_
_entity_poly.entity_id
_entity_poly.type
_entity_poly.pdbx_seq_one_letter_code
_entity_poly.pdbx_strand_id
1 'polypeptide(L)'
;MNENPVLVTHDGQRWTINTTPFIIGRGDDCHLVLAERQVSRQHIRILHENGQYILHDLDSKNGTHLNGMQVKGTVPLNDGDEIQIALAVKLIFYGSDATLPLTFDMPEPSGSLVLDLDQRSVIVNGQELEPPLSLAQFRLLLLLYEADGAVCNRDAIVETVWPGTGGAGVSEQAIDALVRRLRDRLAELDDFNYVVTVRGHGFRLDNAPH
;
A
#
# COMPACT_ATOMS: atom_id res chain seq x y z
N MET A 1 -16.07 -25.35 -4.15
CA MET A 1 -17.08 -24.43 -3.59
C MET A 1 -16.76 -23.09 -4.20
N ASN A 2 -17.64 -22.51 -5.02
CA ASN A 2 -17.33 -21.27 -5.74
C ASN A 2 -17.22 -20.15 -4.70
N GLU A 3 -16.02 -19.63 -4.50
CA GLU A 3 -15.79 -18.48 -3.62
C GLU A 3 -16.36 -17.24 -4.28
N ASN A 4 -16.99 -16.35 -3.51
CA ASN A 4 -17.50 -15.10 -4.08
C ASN A 4 -16.31 -14.15 -4.38
N PRO A 5 -16.40 -13.26 -5.38
CA PRO A 5 -15.34 -12.30 -5.64
C PRO A 5 -15.13 -11.38 -4.45
N VAL A 6 -13.94 -10.79 -4.38
CA VAL A 6 -13.57 -9.84 -3.34
C VAL A 6 -13.01 -8.56 -3.93
N LEU A 7 -13.29 -7.45 -3.26
CA LEU A 7 -12.64 -6.15 -3.44
C LEU A 7 -11.69 -5.93 -2.27
N VAL A 8 -10.48 -5.47 -2.58
CA VAL A 8 -9.41 -5.27 -1.59
C VAL A 8 -8.83 -3.87 -1.73
N THR A 9 -8.64 -3.14 -0.64
CA THR A 9 -7.88 -1.87 -0.62
C THR A 9 -6.40 -2.12 -0.35
N HIS A 10 -5.54 -1.12 -0.58
CA HIS A 10 -4.11 -1.22 -0.26
C HIS A 10 -3.83 -1.42 1.24
N ASP A 11 -4.68 -0.90 2.13
CA ASP A 11 -4.61 -1.13 3.59
C ASP A 11 -5.15 -2.51 4.01
N GLY A 12 -5.48 -3.38 3.06
CA GLY A 12 -5.86 -4.77 3.31
C GLY A 12 -7.30 -4.98 3.76
N GLN A 13 -8.16 -3.95 3.75
CA GLN A 13 -9.60 -4.15 3.96
C GLN A 13 -10.22 -4.91 2.79
N ARG A 14 -11.22 -5.74 3.09
CA ARG A 14 -11.79 -6.71 2.14
C ARG A 14 -13.30 -6.69 2.18
N TRP A 15 -13.92 -6.70 1.02
CA TRP A 15 -15.37 -6.80 0.87
C TRP A 15 -15.73 -7.88 -0.14
N THR A 16 -16.52 -8.84 0.30
CA THR A 16 -17.05 -9.89 -0.56
C THR A 16 -18.22 -9.35 -1.39
N ILE A 17 -18.17 -9.58 -2.70
CA ILE A 17 -19.28 -9.33 -3.63
C ILE A 17 -20.25 -10.50 -3.53
N ASN A 18 -21.14 -10.44 -2.54
CA ASN A 18 -22.11 -11.51 -2.24
C ASN A 18 -23.47 -11.35 -2.93
N THR A 19 -23.66 -10.28 -3.69
CA THR A 19 -24.88 -9.95 -4.43
C THR A 19 -24.55 -9.24 -5.73
N THR A 20 -25.47 -9.31 -6.70
CA THR A 20 -25.40 -8.56 -7.96
C THR A 20 -26.78 -7.94 -8.23
N PRO A 21 -26.91 -6.61 -8.45
CA PRO A 21 -25.83 -5.62 -8.50
C PRO A 21 -25.19 -5.33 -7.13
N PHE A 22 -23.86 -5.20 -7.11
CA PHE A 22 -23.12 -4.70 -5.95
C PHE A 22 -22.81 -3.22 -6.14
N ILE A 23 -23.39 -2.37 -5.30
CA ILE A 23 -23.31 -0.90 -5.41
C ILE A 23 -22.24 -0.35 -4.48
N ILE A 24 -21.37 0.51 -5.02
CA ILE A 24 -20.27 1.15 -4.29
C ILE A 24 -20.42 2.66 -4.41
N GLY A 25 -20.33 3.36 -3.30
CA GLY A 25 -20.48 4.81 -3.27
C GLY A 25 -20.42 5.35 -1.83
N ARG A 26 -20.67 6.64 -1.65
CA ARG A 26 -20.69 7.27 -0.32
C ARG A 26 -22.05 7.18 0.38
N GLY A 27 -23.10 6.84 -0.35
CA GLY A 27 -24.45 6.69 0.20
C GLY A 27 -24.49 5.52 1.20
N ASP A 28 -25.31 5.69 2.24
CA ASP A 28 -25.60 4.66 3.23
C ASP A 28 -26.44 3.50 2.66
N ASP A 29 -27.02 3.70 1.48
CA ASP A 29 -27.73 2.70 0.68
C ASP A 29 -26.81 1.81 -0.18
N CYS A 30 -25.50 2.05 -0.15
CA CYS A 30 -24.51 1.25 -0.88
C CYS A 30 -24.11 -0.02 -0.11
N HIS A 31 -23.72 -1.05 -0.86
CA HIS A 31 -23.21 -2.30 -0.29
C HIS A 31 -21.78 -2.12 0.26
N LEU A 32 -20.99 -1.30 -0.42
CA LEU A 32 -19.71 -0.79 0.06
C LEU A 32 -19.80 0.74 0.19
N VAL A 33 -19.72 1.22 1.43
CA VAL A 33 -19.78 2.64 1.74
C VAL A 33 -18.36 3.21 1.81
N LEU A 34 -18.01 4.07 0.87
CA LEU A 34 -16.76 4.83 0.85
C LEU A 34 -17.01 6.23 1.37
N ALA A 35 -16.55 6.55 2.58
CA ALA A 35 -16.84 7.80 3.28
C ALA A 35 -16.10 9.04 2.73
N GLU A 36 -15.86 9.08 1.41
CA GLU A 36 -15.03 10.07 0.74
C GLU A 36 -15.85 11.12 0.01
N ARG A 37 -15.64 12.41 0.31
CA ARG A 37 -16.45 13.51 -0.27
C ARG A 37 -16.43 13.55 -1.79
N GLN A 38 -15.35 13.04 -2.40
CA GLN A 38 -15.16 12.98 -3.85
C GLN A 38 -15.95 11.82 -4.51
N VAL A 39 -16.47 10.88 -3.73
CA VAL A 39 -17.25 9.75 -4.21
C VAL A 39 -18.73 10.14 -4.26
N SER A 40 -19.37 9.90 -5.41
CA SER A 40 -20.82 10.01 -5.60
C SER A 40 -21.59 9.13 -4.60
N ARG A 41 -22.87 9.47 -4.33
CA ARG A 41 -23.72 8.68 -3.42
C ARG A 41 -23.79 7.22 -3.87
N GLN A 42 -24.09 7.00 -5.14
CA GLN A 42 -23.85 5.75 -5.84
C GLN A 42 -22.85 6.07 -6.95
N HIS A 43 -21.68 5.42 -6.96
CA HIS A 43 -20.58 5.79 -7.85
C HIS A 43 -20.40 4.76 -8.96
N ILE A 44 -20.28 3.50 -8.56
CA ILE A 44 -20.19 2.38 -9.49
C ILE A 44 -21.13 1.27 -9.05
N ARG A 45 -21.42 0.39 -9.99
CA ARG A 45 -22.00 -0.91 -9.70
C ARG A 45 -21.18 -2.00 -10.38
N ILE A 46 -21.12 -3.15 -9.73
CA ILE A 46 -20.60 -4.37 -10.31
C ILE A 46 -21.78 -5.31 -10.58
N LEU A 47 -21.89 -5.78 -11.81
CA LEU A 47 -22.88 -6.75 -12.27
C LEU A 47 -22.19 -8.08 -12.54
N HIS A 48 -22.93 -9.18 -12.46
CA HIS A 48 -22.50 -10.48 -12.94
C HIS A 48 -23.43 -10.93 -14.07
N GLU A 49 -22.91 -10.95 -15.29
CA GLU A 49 -23.66 -11.28 -16.51
C GLU A 49 -22.85 -12.27 -17.35
N ASN A 50 -23.50 -13.31 -17.89
CA ASN A 50 -22.86 -14.32 -18.75
C ASN A 50 -21.61 -14.99 -18.15
N GLY A 51 -21.55 -15.11 -16.82
CA GLY A 51 -20.40 -15.69 -16.11
C GLY A 51 -19.20 -14.75 -15.95
N GLN A 52 -19.39 -13.45 -16.20
CA GLN A 52 -18.36 -12.44 -16.09
C GLN A 52 -18.82 -11.26 -15.22
N TYR A 53 -17.90 -10.73 -14.41
CA TYR A 53 -18.15 -9.51 -13.65
C TYR A 53 -17.91 -8.29 -14.52
N ILE A 54 -18.82 -7.32 -14.43
CA ILE A 54 -18.83 -6.12 -15.26
C ILE A 54 -18.94 -4.90 -14.37
N LEU A 55 -17.97 -3.99 -14.51
CA LEU A 55 -17.95 -2.68 -13.87
C LEU A 55 -18.79 -1.69 -14.69
N HIS A 56 -19.59 -0.91 -13.98
CA HIS A 56 -20.40 0.15 -14.53
C HIS A 56 -20.22 1.43 -13.70
N ASP A 57 -19.76 2.50 -14.32
CA ASP A 57 -19.83 3.85 -13.72
C ASP A 57 -21.28 4.36 -13.77
N LEU A 58 -21.77 4.91 -12.66
CA LEU A 58 -23.15 5.39 -12.50
C LEU A 58 -23.27 6.90 -12.75
N ASP A 59 -22.65 7.38 -13.83
CA ASP A 59 -22.54 8.80 -14.16
C ASP A 59 -21.94 9.60 -12.99
N SER A 60 -20.83 9.08 -12.48
CA SER A 60 -20.21 9.61 -11.29
C SER A 60 -19.56 10.97 -11.55
N LYS A 61 -19.53 11.84 -10.52
CA LYS A 61 -19.06 13.22 -10.68
C LYS A 61 -17.59 13.31 -11.11
N ASN A 62 -16.75 12.42 -10.58
CA ASN A 62 -15.30 12.45 -10.77
C ASN A 62 -14.79 11.28 -11.63
N GLY A 63 -15.71 10.44 -12.13
CA GLY A 63 -15.38 9.29 -12.94
C GLY A 63 -14.75 8.12 -12.17
N THR A 64 -14.67 7.00 -12.88
CA THR A 64 -13.98 5.78 -12.47
C THR A 64 -12.90 5.42 -13.49
N HIS A 65 -11.73 5.00 -13.03
CA HIS A 65 -10.69 4.43 -13.90
C HIS A 65 -10.48 2.94 -13.57
N LEU A 66 -10.16 2.15 -14.59
CA LEU A 66 -9.75 0.76 -14.48
C LEU A 66 -8.32 0.65 -15.02
N ASN A 67 -7.37 0.21 -14.19
CA ASN A 67 -5.95 0.14 -14.53
C ASN A 67 -5.41 1.46 -15.13
N GLY A 68 -5.82 2.60 -14.55
CA GLY A 68 -5.45 3.95 -15.01
C GLY A 68 -6.20 4.46 -16.25
N MET A 69 -7.06 3.65 -16.88
CA MET A 69 -7.86 4.06 -18.04
C MET A 69 -9.29 4.44 -17.64
N GLN A 70 -9.80 5.56 -18.15
CA GLN A 70 -11.17 6.00 -17.88
C GLN A 70 -12.20 4.94 -18.33
N VAL A 71 -13.07 4.53 -17.42
CA VAL A 71 -14.22 3.67 -17.69
C VAL A 71 -15.22 4.43 -18.57
N LYS A 72 -15.60 3.83 -19.70
CA LYS A 72 -16.66 4.33 -20.59
C LYS A 72 -17.72 3.25 -20.75
N GLY A 73 -18.91 3.47 -20.20
CA GLY A 73 -19.99 2.47 -20.23
C GLY A 73 -19.70 1.26 -19.34
N THR A 74 -20.06 0.07 -19.81
CA THR A 74 -19.74 -1.24 -19.21
C THR A 74 -18.31 -1.65 -19.55
N VAL A 75 -17.55 -2.11 -18.56
CA VAL A 75 -16.22 -2.71 -18.79
C VAL A 75 -16.11 -4.03 -18.03
N PRO A 76 -15.67 -5.13 -18.66
CA PRO A 76 -15.41 -6.37 -17.95
C PRO A 76 -14.31 -6.22 -16.90
N LEU A 77 -14.46 -6.91 -15.77
CA LEU A 77 -13.44 -7.05 -14.74
C LEU A 77 -12.73 -8.39 -14.88
N ASN A 78 -11.41 -8.36 -14.67
CA ASN A 78 -10.54 -9.52 -14.57
C ASN A 78 -9.81 -9.49 -13.22
N ASP A 79 -9.33 -10.65 -12.79
CA ASP A 79 -8.61 -10.80 -11.53
C ASP A 79 -7.35 -9.91 -11.51
N GLY A 80 -7.15 -9.21 -10.41
CA GLY A 80 -6.05 -8.26 -10.21
C GLY A 80 -6.31 -6.85 -10.75
N ASP A 81 -7.46 -6.59 -11.38
CA ASP A 81 -7.77 -5.25 -11.91
C ASP A 81 -7.85 -4.19 -10.79
N GLU A 82 -7.14 -3.07 -10.97
CA GLU A 82 -7.20 -1.90 -10.10
C GLU A 82 -8.35 -0.98 -10.54
N ILE A 83 -9.35 -0.83 -9.69
CA ILE A 83 -10.48 0.09 -9.82
C ILE A 83 -10.17 1.34 -9.01
N GLN A 84 -9.90 2.44 -9.69
CA GLN A 84 -9.77 3.76 -9.07
C GLN A 84 -11.13 4.49 -9.11
N ILE A 85 -11.65 4.84 -7.94
CA ILE A 85 -12.94 5.53 -7.76
C ILE A 85 -12.66 6.99 -7.38
N ALA A 86 -13.11 7.92 -8.22
CA ALA A 86 -12.68 9.32 -8.15
C ALA A 86 -11.14 9.45 -8.10
N LEU A 87 -10.63 10.46 -7.40
CA LEU A 87 -9.20 10.64 -7.11
C LEU A 87 -8.84 10.18 -5.69
N ALA A 88 -9.70 9.37 -5.04
CA ALA A 88 -9.64 9.16 -3.59
C ALA A 88 -9.43 7.70 -3.17
N VAL A 89 -10.01 6.73 -3.91
CA VAL A 89 -10.01 5.33 -3.48
C VAL A 89 -9.51 4.44 -4.61
N LYS A 90 -8.71 3.43 -4.25
CA LYS A 90 -8.29 2.34 -5.14
C LYS A 90 -8.70 1.01 -4.52
N LEU A 91 -9.31 0.16 -5.34
CA LEU A 91 -9.72 -1.21 -5.00
C LEU A 91 -9.11 -2.17 -6.01
N ILE A 92 -8.73 -3.36 -5.58
CA ILE A 92 -8.30 -4.45 -6.45
C ILE A 92 -9.42 -5.49 -6.47
N PHE A 93 -9.83 -5.92 -7.66
CA PHE A 93 -10.84 -6.95 -7.85
C PHE A 93 -10.20 -8.34 -7.98
N TYR A 94 -10.73 -9.33 -7.26
CA TYR A 94 -10.39 -10.75 -7.44
C TYR A 94 -11.68 -11.55 -7.66
N GLY A 95 -11.76 -12.26 -8.78
CA GLY A 95 -12.90 -13.07 -9.19
C GLY A 95 -13.04 -14.38 -8.42
N SER A 96 -14.18 -15.06 -8.65
CA SER A 96 -14.59 -16.29 -7.96
C SER A 96 -13.84 -17.56 -8.38
N ASP A 97 -13.15 -17.51 -9.52
CA ASP A 97 -12.32 -18.61 -10.07
C ASP A 97 -10.82 -18.35 -9.91
N ALA A 98 -10.45 -17.21 -9.32
CA ALA A 98 -9.17 -17.13 -8.67
C ALA A 98 -9.17 -18.22 -7.60
N THR A 99 -8.24 -19.17 -7.68
CA THR A 99 -7.63 -19.64 -6.44
C THR A 99 -7.14 -18.37 -5.76
N LEU A 100 -7.98 -17.74 -4.94
CA LEU A 100 -7.55 -16.72 -4.00
C LEU A 100 -6.35 -17.39 -3.34
N PRO A 101 -5.12 -16.92 -3.59
CA PRO A 101 -4.01 -17.56 -2.96
C PRO A 101 -4.30 -17.36 -1.47
N LEU A 102 -4.50 -18.48 -0.76
CA LEU A 102 -4.80 -18.50 0.68
C LEU A 102 -3.68 -17.79 1.48
N THR A 103 -2.57 -17.53 0.80
CA THR A 103 -1.54 -16.55 1.07
C THR A 103 -1.72 -15.39 0.09
N PHE A 104 -1.88 -14.17 0.57
CA PHE A 104 -1.76 -12.99 -0.28
C PHE A 104 -0.48 -13.14 -1.14
N ASP A 105 -0.62 -13.29 -2.45
CA ASP A 105 0.35 -12.69 -3.36
C ASP A 105 0.09 -11.18 -3.31
N MET A 106 0.40 -10.58 -2.15
CA MET A 106 1.17 -9.34 -2.18
C MET A 106 2.30 -9.63 -3.16
N PRO A 107 2.70 -8.73 -4.08
CA PRO A 107 3.91 -8.97 -4.85
C PRO A 107 4.92 -9.51 -3.86
N GLU A 108 5.35 -10.77 -4.02
CA GLU A 108 6.27 -11.46 -3.12
C GLU A 108 7.21 -10.37 -2.65
N PRO A 109 7.15 -9.96 -1.38
CA PRO A 109 7.73 -8.69 -1.03
C PRO A 109 9.16 -8.77 -1.50
N SER A 110 9.56 -7.83 -2.36
CA SER A 110 10.79 -7.99 -3.14
C SER A 110 12.02 -8.17 -2.21
N GLY A 111 11.84 -7.96 -0.90
CA GLY A 111 12.49 -8.77 0.12
C GLY A 111 11.72 -8.91 1.44
N SER A 112 12.43 -9.39 2.44
CA SER A 112 11.95 -9.78 3.76
C SER A 112 11.33 -8.66 4.62
N LEU A 113 11.51 -7.39 4.27
CA LEU A 113 10.96 -6.21 4.96
C LEU A 113 9.94 -5.48 4.07
N VAL A 114 8.78 -5.15 4.64
CA VAL A 114 7.68 -4.42 3.99
C VAL A 114 7.23 -3.24 4.85
N LEU A 115 6.84 -2.15 4.20
CA LEU A 115 6.23 -0.99 4.86
C LEU A 115 4.74 -0.90 4.53
N ASP A 116 3.91 -0.79 5.56
CA ASP A 116 2.52 -0.36 5.42
C ASP A 116 2.48 1.16 5.59
N LEU A 117 2.21 1.88 4.49
CA LEU A 117 2.20 3.35 4.49
C LEU A 117 0.93 3.94 5.11
N ASP A 118 -0.18 3.20 5.06
CA ASP A 118 -1.48 3.63 5.57
C ASP A 118 -1.49 3.55 7.10
N GLN A 119 -0.94 2.45 7.65
CA GLN A 119 -0.83 2.22 9.10
C GLN A 119 0.50 2.70 9.69
N ARG A 120 1.49 3.04 8.85
CA ARG A 120 2.87 3.41 9.24
C ARG A 120 3.54 2.33 10.09
N SER A 121 3.33 1.07 9.71
CA SER A 121 3.94 -0.07 10.37
C SER A 121 5.00 -0.73 9.49
N VAL A 122 5.82 -1.57 10.14
CA VAL A 122 6.92 -2.29 9.50
C VAL A 122 6.67 -3.76 9.73
N ILE A 123 6.70 -4.54 8.65
CA ILE A 123 6.52 -5.99 8.67
C ILE A 123 7.85 -6.61 8.23
N VAL A 124 8.38 -7.54 9.01
CA VAL A 124 9.60 -8.28 8.69
C VAL A 124 9.30 -9.78 8.77
N ASN A 125 9.56 -10.51 7.69
CA ASN A 125 9.26 -11.95 7.58
C ASN A 125 7.81 -12.29 7.95
N GLY A 126 6.87 -11.40 7.61
CA GLY A 126 5.44 -11.55 7.92
C GLY A 126 5.04 -11.19 9.36
N GLN A 127 5.96 -10.77 10.22
CA GLN A 127 5.68 -10.31 11.58
C GLN A 127 5.73 -8.78 11.67
N GLU A 128 4.70 -8.17 12.25
CA GLU A 128 4.65 -6.72 12.47
C GLU A 128 5.53 -6.29 13.66
N LEU A 129 6.22 -5.15 13.51
CA LEU A 129 7.09 -4.57 14.52
C LEU A 129 6.28 -3.75 15.54
N GLU A 130 6.13 -4.30 16.75
CA GLU A 130 5.43 -3.67 17.87
C GLU A 130 6.38 -3.41 19.06
N PRO A 131 6.41 -2.21 19.67
CA PRO A 131 5.63 -1.02 19.30
C PRO A 131 6.12 -0.37 18.00
N PRO A 132 5.29 0.42 17.30
CA PRO A 132 5.66 1.02 16.02
C PRO A 132 6.91 1.90 16.14
N LEU A 133 7.63 2.05 15.02
CA LEU A 133 8.78 2.93 14.95
C LEU A 133 8.40 4.37 15.28
N SER A 134 9.34 5.10 15.90
CA SER A 134 9.18 6.56 16.01
C SER A 134 9.13 7.18 14.61
N LEU A 135 8.48 8.35 14.47
CA LEU A 135 8.34 9.05 13.19
C LEU A 135 9.69 9.27 12.48
N ALA A 136 10.75 9.56 13.22
CA ALA A 136 12.09 9.74 12.67
C ALA A 136 12.69 8.43 12.12
N GLN A 137 12.49 7.31 12.83
CA GLN A 137 12.95 5.99 12.39
C GLN A 137 12.15 5.52 11.16
N PHE A 138 10.83 5.71 11.16
CA PHE A 138 9.97 5.36 10.03
C PHE A 138 10.31 6.17 8.78
N ARG A 139 10.52 7.50 8.91
CA ARG A 139 10.94 8.36 7.79
C ARG A 139 12.27 7.94 7.19
N LEU A 140 13.25 7.59 8.03
CA LEU A 140 14.53 7.07 7.56
C LEU A 140 14.34 5.76 6.79
N LEU A 141 13.57 4.82 7.35
CA LEU A 141 13.32 3.53 6.71
C LEU A 141 12.56 3.69 5.38
N LEU A 142 11.54 4.55 5.34
CA LEU A 142 10.78 4.88 4.14
C LEU A 142 11.67 5.44 3.03
N LEU A 143 12.54 6.40 3.35
CA LEU A 143 13.50 6.95 2.39
C LEU A 143 14.40 5.85 1.79
N LEU A 144 14.91 4.96 2.64
CA LEU A 144 15.78 3.86 2.19
C LEU A 144 15.02 2.82 1.37
N TYR A 145 13.73 2.60 1.68
CA TYR A 145 12.84 1.68 0.99
C TYR A 145 12.47 2.21 -0.41
N GLU A 146 12.08 3.48 -0.52
CA GLU A 146 11.78 4.14 -1.79
C GLU A 146 13.00 4.25 -2.71
N ALA A 147 14.21 4.26 -2.13
CA ALA A 147 15.46 4.29 -2.88
C ALA A 147 15.80 2.95 -3.56
N ASP A 148 15.06 1.87 -3.30
CA ASP A 148 15.18 0.56 -3.98
C ASP A 148 16.64 0.08 -4.11
N GLY A 149 17.36 0.08 -2.99
CA GLY A 149 18.77 -0.33 -2.92
C GLY A 149 19.80 0.73 -3.32
N ALA A 150 19.38 1.89 -3.83
CA ALA A 150 20.27 3.04 -4.05
C ALA A 150 20.76 3.63 -2.72
N VAL A 151 21.92 4.30 -2.77
CA VAL A 151 22.52 4.92 -1.58
C VAL A 151 21.89 6.28 -1.32
N CYS A 152 21.23 6.42 -0.17
CA CYS A 152 20.77 7.69 0.36
C CYS A 152 21.93 8.39 1.08
N ASN A 153 22.26 9.61 0.63
CA ASN A 153 23.30 10.41 1.26
C ASN A 153 22.82 11.04 2.57
N ARG A 154 23.77 11.55 3.36
CA ARG A 154 23.48 12.13 4.69
C ARG A 154 22.57 13.36 4.59
N ASP A 155 22.73 14.20 3.58
CA ASP A 155 21.92 15.41 3.41
C ASP A 155 20.44 15.08 3.15
N ALA A 156 20.17 14.09 2.28
CA ALA A 156 18.82 13.61 1.99
C ALA A 156 18.16 13.00 3.24
N ILE A 157 18.92 12.28 4.06
CA ILE A 157 18.44 11.75 5.34
C ILE A 157 18.08 12.91 6.28
N VAL A 158 18.91 13.95 6.34
CA VAL A 158 18.67 15.10 7.21
C VAL A 158 17.40 15.84 6.81
N GLU A 159 17.25 16.12 5.51
CA GLU A 159 16.06 16.80 4.96
C GLU A 159 14.76 16.01 5.22
N THR A 160 14.82 14.69 5.07
CA THR A 160 13.65 13.82 5.24
C THR A 160 13.26 13.65 6.71
N VAL A 161 14.24 13.38 7.57
CA VAL A 161 13.99 13.05 8.98
C VAL A 161 13.71 14.31 9.81
N TRP A 162 14.46 15.39 9.56
CA TRP A 162 14.36 16.69 10.27
C TRP A 162 13.96 17.83 9.32
N PRO A 163 12.75 17.79 8.74
CA PRO A 163 12.32 18.81 7.79
C PRO A 163 12.28 20.19 8.44
N GLY A 164 12.67 21.22 7.69
CA GLY A 164 12.66 22.61 8.14
C GLY A 164 13.90 23.05 8.94
N THR A 165 14.85 22.16 9.22
CA THR A 165 16.13 22.54 9.85
C THR A 165 17.16 23.08 8.85
N GLY A 166 16.96 22.82 7.54
CA GLY A 166 17.93 23.18 6.50
C GLY A 166 19.32 22.55 6.71
N GLY A 167 19.39 21.43 7.44
CA GLY A 167 20.64 20.82 7.88
C GLY A 167 21.33 21.50 9.07
N ALA A 168 20.84 22.66 9.51
CA ALA A 168 21.45 23.38 10.63
C ALA A 168 21.14 22.67 11.95
N GLY A 169 22.19 22.14 12.59
CA GLY A 169 22.12 21.57 13.95
C GLY A 169 21.95 20.05 14.03
N VAL A 170 21.86 19.34 12.90
CA VAL A 170 21.89 17.87 12.88
C VAL A 170 23.33 17.40 12.69
N SER A 171 23.90 16.76 13.71
CA SER A 171 25.24 16.19 13.62
C SER A 171 25.23 14.83 12.92
N GLU A 172 26.35 14.44 12.31
CA GLU A 172 26.51 13.08 11.76
C GLU A 172 26.25 12.00 12.83
N GLN A 173 26.64 12.27 14.08
CA GLN A 173 26.38 11.38 15.21
C GLN A 173 24.88 11.18 15.48
N ALA A 174 24.04 12.18 15.18
CA ALA A 174 22.59 12.04 15.32
C ALA A 174 22.01 11.09 14.26
N ILE A 175 22.53 11.15 13.02
CA ILE A 175 22.18 10.22 11.94
C ILE A 175 22.61 8.80 12.32
N ASP A 176 23.87 8.63 12.76
CA ASP A 176 24.41 7.33 13.14
C ASP A 176 23.64 6.73 14.34
N ALA A 177 23.27 7.56 15.32
CA ALA A 177 22.45 7.13 16.45
C ALA A 177 21.04 6.71 16.02
N LEU A 178 20.44 7.41 15.05
CA LEU A 178 19.13 7.06 14.50
C LEU A 178 19.19 5.73 13.74
N VAL A 179 20.19 5.56 12.87
CA VAL A 179 20.43 4.32 12.12
C VAL A 179 20.64 3.15 13.09
N ARG A 180 21.46 3.33 14.13
CA ARG A 180 21.69 2.30 15.14
C ARG A 180 20.38 1.88 15.81
N ARG A 181 19.58 2.84 16.27
CA ARG A 181 18.28 2.54 16.89
C ARG A 181 17.31 1.88 15.93
N LEU A 182 17.33 2.24 14.65
CA LEU A 182 16.51 1.58 13.63
C LEU A 182 16.91 0.11 13.48
N ARG A 183 18.22 -0.18 13.35
CA ARG A 183 18.73 -1.56 13.30
C ARG A 183 18.36 -2.35 14.55
N ASP A 184 18.53 -1.77 15.73
CA ASP A 184 18.16 -2.43 16.99
C ASP A 184 16.67 -2.83 17.00
N ARG A 185 15.78 -1.98 16.48
CA ARG A 185 14.35 -2.30 16.38
C ARG A 185 14.07 -3.40 15.36
N LEU A 186 14.70 -3.38 14.18
CA LEU A 186 14.51 -4.45 13.19
C LEU A 186 15.03 -5.81 13.68
N ALA A 187 16.14 -5.79 14.44
CA ALA A 187 16.73 -6.96 15.09
C ALA A 187 15.83 -7.61 16.16
N GLU A 188 14.75 -6.94 16.60
CA GLU A 188 13.75 -7.56 17.48
C GLU A 188 12.94 -8.65 16.75
N LEU A 189 12.85 -8.57 15.42
CA LEU A 189 12.13 -9.54 14.59
C LEU A 189 13.07 -10.46 13.83
N ASP A 190 14.22 -9.94 13.38
CA ASP A 190 15.15 -10.67 12.53
C ASP A 190 16.56 -10.08 12.58
N ASP A 191 17.57 -10.94 12.77
CA ASP A 191 18.98 -10.58 12.91
C ASP A 191 19.64 -10.10 11.60
N PHE A 192 18.91 -10.10 10.48
CA PHE A 192 19.41 -9.61 9.19
C PHE A 192 19.73 -8.11 9.20
N ASN A 193 20.84 -7.74 8.55
CA ASN A 193 21.27 -6.34 8.48
C ASN A 193 20.62 -5.60 7.31
N TYR A 194 19.37 -5.20 7.49
CA TYR A 194 18.58 -4.47 6.50
C TYR A 194 19.15 -3.10 6.11
N VAL A 195 19.79 -2.38 7.04
CA VAL A 195 20.30 -1.03 6.77
C VAL A 195 21.80 -1.08 6.63
N VAL A 196 22.33 -1.00 5.41
CA VAL A 196 23.76 -1.13 5.13
C VAL A 196 24.45 0.23 5.08
N THR A 197 25.57 0.37 5.78
CA THR A 197 26.41 1.57 5.70
C THR A 197 27.34 1.49 4.49
N VAL A 198 27.22 2.45 3.58
CA VAL A 198 28.16 2.66 2.47
C VAL A 198 29.16 3.73 2.90
N ARG A 199 30.35 3.30 3.31
CA ARG A 199 31.39 4.18 3.88
C ARG A 199 31.66 5.39 2.98
N GLY A 200 31.63 6.58 3.55
CA GLY A 200 31.84 7.86 2.85
C GLY A 200 30.66 8.35 2.00
N HIS A 201 29.59 7.56 1.82
CA HIS A 201 28.51 7.90 0.89
C HIS A 201 27.14 8.00 1.57
N GLY A 202 26.84 7.12 2.53
CA GLY A 202 25.56 7.14 3.23
C GLY A 202 25.06 5.74 3.60
N PHE A 203 23.77 5.50 3.40
CA PHE A 203 23.11 4.26 3.78
C PHE A 203 22.21 3.77 2.63
N ARG A 204 22.04 2.46 2.52
CA ARG A 204 21.06 1.85 1.61
C ARG A 204 20.26 0.79 2.34
N LEU A 205 19.08 0.47 1.82
CA LEU A 205 18.36 -0.73 2.22
C LEU A 205 18.98 -1.95 1.51
N ASP A 206 19.14 -3.03 2.25
CA ASP A 206 19.32 -4.38 1.74
C ASP A 206 18.06 -5.13 2.13
N ASN A 207 17.22 -5.39 1.13
CA ASN A 207 15.94 -6.05 1.30
C ASN A 207 15.84 -7.15 0.26
N ALA A 208 16.82 -8.05 0.23
CA ALA A 208 16.71 -9.27 -0.54
C ALA A 208 15.95 -10.32 0.31
N PRO A 209 15.15 -11.20 -0.32
CA PRO A 209 14.55 -12.33 0.38
C PRO A 209 15.64 -13.24 0.93
N HIS A 210 15.48 -13.74 2.16
CA HIS A 210 16.44 -14.64 2.82
C HIS A 210 15.77 -15.60 3.79
#